data_AF-A0A7S3EUZ3-F1
#
_entry.id   AF-A0A7S3EUZ3-F1
#
_cell.length_a   1.000
_cell.length_b   1.000
_cell.length_c   1.000
_cell.angle_alpha   90.00
_cell.angle_beta   90.00
_cell.angle_gamma   90.00
#
_symmetry.space_group_name_H-M   'P 1'
#
loop_
_entity.id
_entity.type
_entity.pdbx_description
1 polymer ?
#
loop_
_entity_poly.entity_id
_entity_poly.type
_entity_poly.pdbx_seq_one_letter_code
_entity_poly.pdbx_strand_id
1 'polypeptide(L)'
;GGRGSCGILAAASYPLVTKPTKRVPFPKPVPRKHYGFPPCLPDEVEQHLAGFSGTLCTSVCNTKDPKCPQDSTRSGGGLPPACAIQNPTTKQTYCALLCASDCDCPTGEACAMVTSAQGVCLAPVP
;
A
#
# COMPACT_ATOMS: atom_id res chain seq x y z
N GLY A 1 23.29 23.88 20.85
CA GLY A 1 21.99 24.41 20.38
C GLY A 1 22.12 24.76 18.91
N GLY A 2 21.14 24.64 18.03
CA GLY A 2 19.75 24.19 18.11
C GLY A 2 19.07 24.53 16.77
N ARG A 3 17.96 23.85 16.49
CA ARG A 3 16.94 24.05 15.42
C ARG A 3 17.17 23.31 14.09
N GLY A 4 16.31 22.33 13.83
CA GLY A 4 16.15 21.70 12.51
C GLY A 4 15.22 22.47 11.58
N SER A 5 15.10 22.01 10.33
CA SER A 5 13.89 22.14 9.51
C SER A 5 13.96 21.24 8.26
N CYS A 6 12.78 20.74 7.89
CA CYS A 6 12.46 19.86 6.78
C CYS A 6 12.47 20.62 5.44
N GLY A 7 12.82 19.94 4.34
CA GLY A 7 12.07 20.12 3.09
C GLY A 7 12.80 20.72 1.88
N ILE A 8 12.90 19.88 0.84
CA ILE A 8 12.77 20.22 -0.60
C ILE A 8 13.82 21.19 -1.19
N LEU A 9 14.96 20.65 -1.64
CA LEU A 9 15.92 21.36 -2.51
C LEU A 9 15.83 20.97 -4.00
N ALA A 10 14.72 20.41 -4.45
CA ALA A 10 14.48 20.20 -5.88
C ALA A 10 13.60 21.33 -6.41
N ALA A 11 14.20 22.29 -7.10
CA ALA A 11 13.46 23.31 -7.84
C ALA A 11 12.59 22.62 -8.91
N ALA A 12 11.28 22.52 -8.65
CA ALA A 12 10.32 22.05 -9.64
C ALA A 12 10.30 23.05 -10.80
N SER A 13 10.88 22.68 -11.93
CA SER A 13 10.80 23.46 -13.17
C SER A 13 9.39 23.29 -13.75
N TYR A 14 8.45 24.13 -13.33
CA TYR A 14 7.10 24.15 -13.92
C TYR A 14 7.06 25.15 -15.09
N PRO A 15 6.36 24.82 -16.19
CA PRO A 15 6.21 25.74 -17.31
C PRO A 15 5.41 26.97 -16.87
N LEU A 16 5.92 28.16 -17.20
CA LEU A 16 5.22 29.42 -17.00
C LEU A 16 4.06 29.53 -18.01
N VAL A 17 2.84 29.26 -17.55
CA VAL A 17 1.60 29.40 -18.35
C VAL A 17 1.26 30.89 -18.46
N THR A 18 1.47 31.47 -19.65
CA THR A 18 1.27 32.92 -19.86
C THR A 18 -0.16 33.34 -20.22
N LYS A 19 -1.13 32.42 -20.41
CA LYS A 19 -2.55 32.75 -20.63
C LYS A 19 -3.51 31.63 -20.16
N PRO A 20 -4.31 31.81 -19.10
CA PRO A 20 -5.29 30.81 -18.67
C PRO A 20 -6.63 31.02 -19.38
N THR A 21 -6.85 30.41 -20.55
CA THR A 21 -8.12 30.55 -21.31
C THR A 21 -9.10 29.38 -21.13
N LYS A 22 -8.80 28.38 -20.31
CA LYS A 22 -9.78 27.36 -19.90
C LYS A 22 -9.62 26.99 -18.44
N ARG A 23 -10.70 27.03 -17.65
CA ARG A 23 -10.76 26.40 -16.34
C ARG A 23 -10.57 24.89 -16.54
N VAL A 24 -9.39 24.38 -16.25
CA VAL A 24 -9.19 22.94 -16.11
C VAL A 24 -9.95 22.52 -14.84
N PRO A 25 -10.86 21.53 -14.90
CA PRO A 25 -11.46 20.99 -13.70
C PRO A 25 -10.34 20.51 -12.78
N PHE A 26 -10.39 20.85 -11.49
CA PHE A 26 -9.47 20.26 -10.52
C PHE A 26 -9.56 18.72 -10.62
N PRO A 27 -8.42 18.01 -10.67
CA PRO A 27 -8.45 16.56 -10.62
C PRO A 27 -9.14 16.16 -9.31
N LYS A 28 -10.22 15.39 -9.42
CA LYS A 28 -10.90 14.83 -8.25
C LYS A 28 -9.91 13.89 -7.56
N PRO A 29 -9.73 13.95 -6.23
CA PRO A 29 -8.94 12.97 -5.51
C PRO A 29 -9.47 11.57 -5.84
N VAL A 30 -8.61 10.70 -6.35
CA VAL A 30 -8.98 9.30 -6.58
C VAL A 30 -9.18 8.67 -5.21
N PRO A 31 -10.33 8.01 -4.94
CA PRO A 31 -10.52 7.31 -3.68
C PRO A 31 -9.41 6.26 -3.49
N ARG A 32 -8.73 6.33 -2.34
CA ARG A 32 -7.78 5.28 -1.93
C ARG A 32 -8.55 4.01 -1.60
N LYS A 33 -7.89 2.87 -1.78
CA LYS A 33 -8.45 1.54 -1.48
C LYS A 33 -7.53 0.84 -0.48
N HIS A 34 -8.06 -0.17 0.19
CA HIS A 34 -7.29 -0.98 1.11
C HIS A 34 -6.12 -1.71 0.43
N TYR A 35 -5.10 -2.01 1.23
CA TYR A 35 -3.83 -2.63 0.85
C TYR A 35 -3.04 -1.85 -0.18
N GLY A 36 -3.20 -0.52 -0.20
CA GLY A 36 -2.46 0.34 -1.11
C GLY A 36 -1.15 0.89 -0.51
N PHE A 37 -0.55 1.83 -1.23
CA PHE A 37 0.61 2.58 -0.78
C PHE A 37 0.32 3.45 0.44
N PRO A 38 1.31 3.64 1.33
CA PRO A 38 1.22 4.63 2.38
C PRO A 38 1.03 6.06 1.81
N PRO A 39 0.36 6.98 2.53
CA PRO A 39 -0.28 6.78 3.84
C PRO A 39 -1.48 5.84 3.79
N CYS A 40 -1.55 4.94 4.77
CA CYS A 40 -2.60 3.94 4.92
C CYS A 40 -3.96 4.58 5.22
N LEU A 41 -5.03 3.83 4.97
CA LEU A 41 -6.37 4.26 5.38
C LEU A 41 -6.50 4.30 6.92
N PRO A 42 -7.49 5.04 7.47
CA PRO A 42 -7.64 5.20 8.92
C PRO A 42 -7.83 3.90 9.71
N ASP A 43 -8.36 2.85 9.07
CA ASP A 43 -8.56 1.52 9.64
C ASP A 43 -7.44 0.53 9.29
N GLU A 44 -6.39 1.02 8.63
CA GLU A 44 -5.18 0.28 8.30
C GLU A 44 -3.99 0.76 9.11
N VAL A 45 -3.09 -0.16 9.39
CA VAL A 45 -1.80 0.09 9.99
C VAL A 45 -0.69 -0.24 9.00
N GLU A 46 0.31 0.63 8.93
CA GLU A 46 1.53 0.36 8.19
C GLU A 46 2.31 -0.74 8.94
N GLN A 47 2.67 -1.80 8.22
CA GLN A 47 3.46 -2.91 8.74
C GLN A 47 4.61 -3.22 7.79
N HIS A 48 5.66 -3.83 8.36
CA HIS A 48 6.82 -4.29 7.62
C HIS A 48 6.97 -5.80 7.81
N LEU A 49 7.16 -6.54 6.72
CA LEU A 49 7.40 -7.98 6.80
C LEU A 49 8.88 -8.26 7.00
N ALA A 50 9.19 -9.03 8.04
CA ALA A 50 10.56 -9.43 8.32
C ALA A 50 11.16 -10.20 7.13
N GLY A 51 12.31 -9.76 6.65
CA GLY A 51 13.01 -10.37 5.51
C GLY A 51 12.63 -9.82 4.14
N PHE A 52 11.71 -8.85 4.04
CA PHE A 52 11.33 -8.21 2.78
C PHE A 52 11.55 -6.71 2.83
N SER A 53 11.99 -6.12 1.72
CA SER A 53 12.10 -4.68 1.55
C SER A 53 10.79 -4.12 1.01
N GLY A 54 9.84 -3.85 1.89
CA GLY A 54 8.54 -3.28 1.51
C GLY A 54 7.66 -2.97 2.71
N THR A 55 6.75 -2.03 2.56
CA THR A 55 5.72 -1.73 3.55
C THR A 55 4.37 -2.17 3.03
N LEU A 56 3.47 -2.57 3.93
CA LEU A 56 2.08 -2.81 3.58
C LEU A 56 1.13 -2.07 4.51
N CYS A 57 0.02 -1.61 3.95
CA CYS A 57 -1.12 -1.16 4.73
C CYS A 57 -2.04 -2.35 4.97
N THR A 58 -2.37 -2.64 6.23
CA THR A 58 -3.19 -3.79 6.61
C THR A 58 -4.12 -3.47 7.76
N SER A 59 -5.27 -4.13 7.81
CA SER A 59 -6.12 -4.17 9.00
C SER A 59 -5.84 -5.41 9.86
N VAL A 60 -6.17 -5.32 11.15
CA VAL A 60 -6.10 -6.46 12.07
C VAL A 60 -7.25 -7.42 11.76
N CYS A 61 -6.99 -8.72 11.80
CA CYS A 61 -8.00 -9.76 11.60
C CYS A 61 -7.90 -10.87 12.64
N ASN A 62 -8.91 -11.74 12.66
CA ASN A 62 -8.94 -12.94 13.48
C ASN A 62 -9.07 -14.17 12.55
N THR A 63 -8.29 -15.22 12.80
CA THR A 63 -8.35 -16.46 12.01
C THR A 63 -9.69 -17.17 12.08
N LYS A 64 -10.50 -16.93 13.13
CA LYS A 64 -11.85 -17.49 13.27
C LYS A 64 -12.92 -16.77 12.45
N ASP A 65 -12.70 -15.49 12.14
CA ASP A 65 -13.62 -14.64 11.36
C ASP A 65 -12.77 -13.63 10.58
N PRO A 66 -12.17 -14.05 9.45
CA PRO A 66 -11.23 -13.23 8.68
C PRO A 66 -12.00 -12.15 7.89
N LYS A 67 -12.45 -11.12 8.60
CA LYS A 67 -13.07 -9.91 8.02
C LYS A 67 -12.02 -9.01 7.38
N CYS A 68 -11.46 -9.48 6.27
CA CYS A 68 -10.51 -8.70 5.48
C CYS A 68 -11.26 -7.83 4.44
N PRO A 69 -10.98 -6.51 4.39
CA PRO A 69 -11.50 -5.61 3.35
C PRO A 69 -11.32 -6.21 1.95
N GLN A 70 -12.33 -6.08 1.09
CA GLN A 70 -12.36 -6.68 -0.25
C GLN A 70 -12.28 -5.65 -1.38
N ASP A 71 -12.31 -4.37 -1.04
CA ASP A 71 -12.32 -3.23 -1.96
C ASP A 71 -10.93 -2.92 -2.55
N SER A 72 -9.92 -3.76 -2.30
CA SER A 72 -8.62 -3.74 -2.96
C SER A 72 -8.73 -3.70 -4.49
N THR A 73 -7.89 -2.90 -5.16
CA THR A 73 -7.80 -2.90 -6.63
C THR A 73 -7.02 -4.13 -7.09
N ARG A 74 -7.69 -5.26 -7.31
CA ARG A 74 -7.04 -6.46 -7.84
C ARG A 74 -6.82 -6.34 -9.33
N SER A 75 -5.63 -6.70 -9.77
CA SER A 75 -5.31 -6.97 -11.17
C SER A 75 -5.90 -8.34 -11.55
N GLY A 76 -6.38 -8.49 -12.78
CA GLY A 76 -7.21 -9.62 -13.25
C GLY A 76 -6.60 -11.01 -13.08
N GLY A 77 -6.72 -11.57 -11.87
CA GLY A 77 -6.15 -12.86 -11.46
C GLY A 77 -5.77 -12.93 -9.98
N GLY A 78 -5.61 -11.77 -9.31
CA GLY A 78 -5.14 -11.71 -7.93
C GLY A 78 -6.05 -12.44 -6.93
N LEU A 79 -5.40 -13.15 -6.01
CA LEU A 79 -6.06 -13.90 -4.95
C LEU A 79 -6.84 -12.95 -4.01
N PRO A 80 -7.94 -13.41 -3.40
CA PRO A 80 -8.64 -12.62 -2.41
C PRO A 80 -7.73 -12.35 -1.19
N PRO A 81 -7.90 -11.20 -0.52
CA PRO A 81 -7.15 -10.92 0.68
C PRO A 81 -7.56 -11.89 1.79
N ALA A 82 -6.56 -12.30 2.56
CA ALA A 82 -6.69 -13.32 3.58
C ALA A 82 -6.01 -12.89 4.88
N CYS A 83 -6.48 -13.43 6.00
CA CYS A 83 -5.84 -13.26 7.30
C CYS A 83 -4.61 -14.18 7.40
N ALA A 84 -3.50 -13.76 6.79
CA ALA A 84 -2.35 -14.62 6.52
C ALA A 84 -1.05 -14.18 7.23
N ILE A 85 -0.97 -12.92 7.66
CA ILE A 85 0.21 -12.41 8.36
C ILE A 85 0.00 -12.59 9.86
N GLN A 86 0.96 -13.18 10.55
CA GLN A 86 0.98 -13.25 12.00
C GLN A 86 2.23 -12.60 12.55
N ASN A 87 2.05 -11.68 13.50
CA ASN A 87 3.16 -11.13 14.26
C ASN A 87 3.61 -12.18 15.31
N PRO A 88 4.87 -12.65 15.26
CA PRO A 88 5.33 -13.72 16.16
C PRO A 88 5.38 -13.30 17.63
N THR A 89 5.54 -12.00 17.89
CA THR A 89 5.70 -11.40 19.21
C THR A 89 4.35 -11.17 19.88
N THR A 90 3.45 -10.43 19.21
CA THR A 90 2.13 -10.08 19.78
C THR A 90 1.07 -11.15 19.55
N LYS A 91 1.37 -12.16 18.72
CA LYS A 91 0.43 -13.18 18.21
C LYS A 91 -0.75 -12.60 17.43
N GLN A 92 -0.72 -11.31 17.11
CA GLN A 92 -1.77 -10.62 16.36
C GLN A 92 -1.71 -11.00 14.88
N THR A 93 -2.87 -11.20 14.28
CA THR A 93 -3.00 -11.53 12.86
C THR A 93 -3.50 -10.34 12.04
N TYR A 94 -3.06 -10.28 10.79
CA TYR A 94 -3.26 -9.15 9.89
C TYR A 94 -3.69 -9.64 8.51
N CYS A 95 -4.53 -8.84 7.86
CA CYS A 95 -5.00 -9.10 6.51
C CYS A 95 -3.92 -8.78 5.48
N ALA A 96 -3.83 -9.57 4.44
CA ALA A 96 -2.89 -9.31 3.37
C ALA A 96 -3.52 -9.63 2.03
N LEU A 97 -3.13 -8.87 1.01
CA LEU A 97 -3.46 -9.24 -0.36
C LEU A 97 -2.48 -10.33 -0.80
N LEU A 98 -3.02 -11.52 -1.07
CA LEU A 98 -2.23 -12.66 -1.52
C LEU A 98 -1.90 -12.54 -3.01
N CYS A 99 -0.71 -13.00 -3.39
CA CYS A 99 -0.24 -13.02 -4.76
C CYS A 99 0.56 -14.30 -5.05
N ALA A 100 0.63 -14.70 -6.32
CA ALA A 100 1.54 -15.73 -6.80
C ALA A 100 2.64 -15.12 -7.70
N SER A 101 2.38 -13.94 -8.26
CA SER A 101 3.28 -13.17 -9.11
C SER A 101 3.04 -11.67 -8.93
N ASP A 102 3.98 -10.83 -9.39
CA ASP A 102 3.82 -9.36 -9.35
C ASP A 102 2.58 -8.87 -10.12
N CYS A 103 2.15 -9.63 -11.14
CA CYS A 103 0.96 -9.32 -11.95
C CYS A 103 -0.35 -9.42 -11.17
N ASP A 104 -0.36 -10.12 -10.04
CA ASP A 104 -1.53 -10.25 -9.16
C ASP A 104 -1.71 -9.02 -8.27
N CYS A 105 -0.66 -8.22 -8.13
CA CYS A 105 -0.65 -7.04 -7.29
C CYS A 105 -1.16 -5.80 -8.03
N PRO A 106 -1.72 -4.82 -7.29
CA PRO A 106 -2.01 -3.50 -7.80
C PRO A 106 -0.78 -2.84 -8.45
N THR A 107 -1.02 -1.92 -9.38
CA THR A 107 0.06 -1.21 -10.08
C THR A 107 1.05 -0.55 -9.11
N GLY A 108 2.31 -0.95 -9.20
CA GLY A 108 3.44 -0.42 -8.44
C GLY A 108 3.71 -1.12 -7.12
N GLU A 109 2.97 -2.17 -6.79
CA GLU A 109 3.28 -3.10 -5.71
C GLU A 109 4.03 -4.32 -6.27
N ALA A 110 4.79 -4.98 -5.41
CA ALA A 110 5.54 -6.19 -5.76
C ALA A 110 5.08 -7.37 -4.90
N CYS A 111 5.08 -8.56 -5.47
CA CYS A 111 4.73 -9.78 -4.78
C CYS A 111 5.91 -10.31 -3.97
N ALA A 112 5.84 -10.13 -2.65
CA ALA A 112 6.81 -10.70 -1.72
C ALA A 112 6.45 -12.15 -1.41
N MET A 113 7.15 -13.10 -2.04
CA MET A 113 6.94 -14.54 -1.84
C MET A 113 7.34 -14.97 -0.43
N VAL A 114 6.36 -15.12 0.47
CA VAL A 114 6.55 -15.54 1.86
C VAL A 114 6.72 -17.07 1.97
N THR A 115 6.12 -17.81 1.04
CA THR A 115 6.27 -19.25 0.89
C THR A 115 6.59 -19.59 -0.57
N SER A 116 6.92 -20.85 -0.87
CA SER A 116 7.22 -21.30 -2.23
C SER A 116 6.04 -21.19 -3.22
N ALA A 117 4.81 -21.00 -2.72
CA ALA A 117 3.59 -20.96 -3.54
C ALA A 117 2.70 -19.73 -3.31
N GLN A 118 2.96 -18.94 -2.27
CA GLN A 118 2.15 -17.79 -1.89
C GLN A 118 3.03 -16.64 -1.40
N GLY A 119 2.77 -15.46 -1.94
CA GLY A 119 3.31 -14.19 -1.51
C GLY A 119 2.25 -13.21 -1.04
N VAL A 120 2.72 -12.04 -0.63
CA VAL A 120 1.91 -10.89 -0.22
C VAL A 120 2.33 -9.67 -1.04
N CYS A 121 1.37 -8.88 -1.51
CA CYS A 121 1.68 -7.62 -2.18
C CYS A 121 2.22 -6.59 -1.19
N LEU A 122 3.41 -6.07 -1.48
CA LEU A 122 4.06 -5.01 -0.71
C LEU A 122 4.25 -3.78 -1.57
N ALA A 123 4.01 -2.62 -0.98
CA ALA A 123 4.47 -1.37 -1.55
C ALA A 123 5.99 -1.26 -1.37
N PRO A 124 6.75 -0.86 -2.41
CA PRO A 124 8.17 -0.57 -2.29
C PRO A 124 8.41 0.53 -1.25
N VAL A 125 9.49 0.38 -0.49
CA VAL A 125 9.95 1.43 0.43
C VAL A 125 10.42 2.65 -0.38
N PRO A 126 10.06 3.89 0.03
CA PRO A 126 10.51 5.12 -0.62
C PRO A 126 12.01 5.39 -0.44
#